data_AF-A0A1F6R3X9-F1
#
_entry.id   AF-A0A1F6R3X9-F1
#
_cell.length_a   1.000
_cell.length_b   1.000
_cell.length_c   1.000
_cell.angle_alpha   90.00
_cell.angle_beta   90.00
_cell.angle_gamma   90.00
#
_symmetry.space_group_name_H-M   'P 1'
#
loop_
_entity.id
_entity.type
_entity.pdbx_description
1 polymer ?
#
loop_
_entity_poly.entity_id
_entity_poly.type
_entity_poly.pdbx_seq_one_letter_code
_entity_poly.pdbx_strand_id
1 'polypeptide(L)'
;MFVWPKDRLTRFEVARIIGARSLQISLGAPLLVKAEKGEFDPIMLAEREFKEIKVPMTVKRTMPDGEVMVVDIKAAIKNWLDEHNGEIL
;
A
#
# COMPACT_ATOMS: atom_id res chain seq x y z
N MET A 1 -22.92 14.87 -4.61
CA MET A 1 -22.46 13.71 -3.82
C MET A 1 -20.98 13.55 -4.10
N PHE A 2 -20.12 13.78 -3.11
CA PHE A 2 -18.66 13.62 -3.27
C PHE A 2 -18.36 12.12 -3.21
N VAL A 3 -18.31 11.46 -4.37
CA VAL A 3 -18.02 10.02 -4.42
C VAL A 3 -16.51 9.85 -4.42
N TRP A 4 -15.96 9.38 -3.30
CA TRP A 4 -14.54 9.03 -3.25
C TRP A 4 -14.26 7.78 -4.09
N PRO A 5 -13.20 7.78 -4.92
CA PRO A 5 -12.87 6.65 -5.78
C PRO A 5 -12.48 5.42 -4.96
N LYS A 6 -13.13 4.27 -5.20
CA LYS A 6 -12.85 2.99 -4.51
C LYS A 6 -11.61 2.26 -5.03
N ASP A 7 -11.05 2.77 -6.11
CA ASP A 7 -10.01 2.18 -6.95
C ASP A 7 -8.76 3.07 -7.04
N ARG A 8 -8.62 4.09 -6.18
CA ARG A 8 -7.40 4.91 -6.11
C ARG A 8 -6.97 5.12 -4.68
N LEU A 9 -5.66 5.26 -4.48
CA LEU A 9 -5.06 5.62 -3.20
C LEU A 9 -4.70 7.11 -3.17
N THR A 10 -4.71 7.69 -1.99
CA THR A 10 -4.14 9.00 -1.73
C THR A 10 -2.67 8.87 -1.34
N ARG A 11 -1.87 9.94 -1.51
CA ARG A 11 -0.46 9.98 -1.05
C ARG A 11 -0.30 9.61 0.42
N PHE A 12 -1.27 10.00 1.26
CA PHE A 12 -1.27 9.66 2.69
C PHE A 12 -1.50 8.17 2.94
N GLU A 13 -2.41 7.55 2.19
CA GLU A 13 -2.67 6.12 2.28
C GLU A 13 -1.46 5.30 1.82
N VAL A 14 -0.84 5.69 0.70
CA VAL A 14 0.38 5.05 0.19
C VAL A 14 1.52 5.13 1.21
N ALA A 15 1.82 6.33 1.72
CA ALA A 15 2.84 6.51 2.76
C ALA A 15 2.53 5.68 4.02
N ARG A 16 1.25 5.62 4.43
CA ARG A 16 0.84 4.84 5.61
C ARG A 16 0.97 3.34 5.39
N ILE A 17 0.62 2.84 4.20
CA ILE A 17 0.76 1.43 3.82
C ILE A 17 2.22 1.00 3.92
N ILE A 18 3.12 1.76 3.32
CA ILE A 18 4.56 1.45 3.31
C ILE A 18 5.13 1.52 4.72
N GLY A 19 4.83 2.58 5.47
CA GLY A 19 5.31 2.74 6.84
C GLY A 19 4.82 1.63 7.77
N ALA A 20 3.53 1.27 7.68
CA ALA A 20 2.98 0.17 8.47
C ALA A 20 3.60 -1.18 8.07
N ARG A 21 3.81 -1.41 6.77
CA ARG A 21 4.39 -2.67 6.30
C ARG A 21 5.87 -2.80 6.66
N SER A 22 6.64 -1.73 6.51
CA SER A 22 8.04 -1.65 6.94
C SER A 22 8.19 -1.96 8.43
N LEU A 23 7.29 -1.44 9.28
CA LEU A 23 7.25 -1.78 10.69
C LEU A 23 6.98 -3.28 10.92
N GLN A 24 6.02 -3.88 10.21
CA GLN A 24 5.76 -5.32 10.31
C GLN A 24 6.99 -6.15 9.95
N ILE A 25 7.68 -5.79 8.86
CA ILE A 25 8.91 -6.47 8.41
C ILE A 25 10.01 -6.35 9.46
N SER A 26 10.19 -5.14 10.03
CA SER A 26 11.14 -4.89 11.11
C SER A 26 10.89 -5.76 12.35
N LEU A 27 9.62 -6.10 12.60
CA LEU A 27 9.20 -6.97 13.71
C LEU A 27 9.29 -8.48 13.36
N GLY A 28 9.85 -8.84 12.21
CA GLY A 28 10.03 -10.23 11.79
C GLY A 28 8.80 -10.85 11.11
N ALA A 29 7.85 -10.05 10.64
CA ALA A 29 6.74 -10.56 9.84
C ALA A 29 7.26 -11.19 8.52
N PRO A 30 6.62 -12.26 8.03
CA PRO A 30 7.04 -12.92 6.80
C PRO A 30 6.85 -12.00 5.58
N LEU A 31 7.84 -12.03 4.69
CA LEU A 31 7.82 -11.36 3.40
C LEU A 31 7.03 -12.20 2.37
N LEU A 32 6.26 -11.53 1.52
CA LEU A 32 5.50 -12.15 0.43
C LEU A 32 6.21 -12.03 -0.94
N VAL A 33 7.35 -11.35 -0.95
CA VAL A 33 8.25 -11.19 -2.11
C VAL A 33 9.58 -11.88 -1.85
N LYS A 34 10.30 -12.20 -2.93
CA LYS A 34 11.67 -12.71 -2.81
C LYS A 34 12.59 -11.53 -2.51
N ALA A 35 13.23 -11.55 -1.33
CA ALA A 35 14.30 -10.61 -1.04
C ALA A 35 15.50 -10.89 -1.96
N GLU A 36 16.04 -9.84 -2.58
CA GLU A 36 17.31 -9.94 -3.30
C GLU A 36 18.48 -9.98 -2.32
N LYS A 37 19.62 -10.53 -2.77
CA LYS A 37 20.82 -10.62 -1.94
C LYS A 37 21.29 -9.20 -1.56
N GLY A 38 21.24 -8.88 -0.27
CA GLY A 38 21.72 -7.61 0.28
C GLY A 38 20.62 -6.59 0.60
N GLU A 39 19.36 -6.90 0.30
CA GLU A 39 18.23 -6.03 0.65
C GLU A 39 17.71 -6.38 2.06
N PHE A 40 18.21 -5.66 3.06
CA PHE A 40 17.81 -5.83 4.47
C PHE A 40 17.00 -4.64 5.00
N ASP A 41 16.83 -3.58 4.20
CA ASP A 41 16.06 -2.41 4.62
C ASP A 41 14.55 -2.73 4.59
N PRO A 42 13.86 -2.68 5.74
CA PRO A 42 12.42 -2.95 5.81
C PRO A 42 11.57 -2.02 4.94
N ILE A 43 12.03 -0.79 4.68
CA ILE A 43 11.34 0.17 3.81
C ILE A 43 11.40 -0.31 2.35
N MET A 44 12.60 -0.62 1.87
CA MET A 44 12.82 -1.10 0.50
C MET A 44 12.02 -2.39 0.23
N LEU A 45 11.99 -3.31 1.21
CA LEU A 45 11.20 -4.53 1.12
C LEU A 45 9.70 -4.26 1.06
N ALA A 46 9.19 -3.30 1.85
CA ALA A 46 7.79 -2.89 1.81
C ALA A 46 7.41 -2.23 0.46
N GLU A 47 8.30 -1.40 -0.08
CA GLU A 47 8.13 -0.78 -1.40
C GLU A 47 8.09 -1.83 -2.52
N ARG A 48 8.93 -2.85 -2.44
CA ARG A 48 8.94 -3.98 -3.38
C ARG A 48 7.63 -4.79 -3.30
N GLU A 49 7.15 -5.08 -2.10
CA GLU A 49 5.82 -5.71 -1.93
C GLU A 49 4.68 -4.87 -2.49
N PHE A 50 4.78 -3.54 -2.38
CA PHE A 50 3.82 -2.61 -2.96
C PHE A 50 3.84 -2.65 -4.49
N LYS A 51 5.03 -2.57 -5.11
CA LYS A 51 5.20 -2.68 -6.57
C LYS A 51 4.71 -4.01 -7.13
N GLU A 52 4.86 -5.10 -6.38
CA GLU A 52 4.34 -6.42 -6.76
C GLU A 52 2.85 -6.63 -6.41
N ILE A 53 2.16 -5.64 -5.84
CA ILE A 53 0.74 -5.71 -5.44
C ILE A 53 0.47 -6.87 -4.45
N LYS A 54 1.43 -7.13 -3.56
CA LYS A 54 1.39 -8.26 -2.59
C LYS A 54 1.21 -7.83 -1.14
N VAL A 55 0.95 -6.55 -0.89
CA VAL A 55 0.82 -6.05 0.48
C VAL A 55 -0.42 -6.67 1.16
N PRO A 56 -0.28 -7.33 2.33
CA PRO A 56 -1.38 -8.02 3.00
C PRO A 56 -2.17 -7.08 3.93
N MET A 57 -2.67 -5.96 3.40
CA MET A 57 -3.47 -5.00 4.17
C MET A 57 -4.57 -4.37 3.36
N THR A 58 -5.52 -3.73 4.05
CA THR A 58 -6.69 -3.11 3.43
C THR A 58 -6.91 -1.72 4.01
N VAL A 59 -7.30 -0.78 3.16
CA VAL A 59 -7.65 0.58 3.57
C VAL A 59 -9.15 0.68 3.80
N LYS A 60 -9.54 1.14 4.99
CA LYS A 60 -10.91 1.50 5.34
C LYS A 60 -11.00 3.00 5.50
N ARG A 61 -11.87 3.63 4.72
CA ARG A 61 -12.17 5.06 4.81
C ARG A 61 -13.43 5.26 5.62
N THR A 62 -13.36 6.13 6.62
CA THR A 62 -14.54 6.56 7.38
C THR A 62 -14.92 7.95 6.89
N MET A 63 -16.12 8.07 6.34
CA MET A 63 -16.67 9.33 5.87
C MET A 63 -17.18 10.19 7.04
N PRO A 64 -17.34 11.51 6.85
CA PRO A 64 -17.88 12.40 7.88
C PRO A 64 -19.30 12.03 8.34
N ASP A 65 -20.08 11.36 7.49
CA ASP A 65 -21.42 10.84 7.77
C ASP A 65 -21.41 9.50 8.54
N GLY A 66 -20.22 8.93 8.80
CA GLY A 66 -20.05 7.65 9.47
C GLY A 66 -20.07 6.44 8.53
N GLU A 67 -20.30 6.61 7.23
CA GLU A 67 -20.21 5.51 6.27
C GLU A 67 -18.77 4.99 6.17
N VAL A 68 -18.62 3.67 6.14
CA VAL A 68 -17.33 3.00 5.99
C VAL A 68 -17.21 2.44 4.59
N MET A 69 -16.16 2.85 3.90
CA MET A 69 -15.83 2.39 2.57
C MET A 69 -14.53 1.57 2.60
N VAL A 70 -14.58 0.36 2.07
CA VAL A 70 -13.41 -0.50 1.88
C VAL A 70 -12.87 -0.29 0.47
N VAL A 71 -11.58 0.02 0.37
CA VAL A 71 -10.87 0.22 -0.90
C VAL A 71 -10.40 -1.13 -1.44
N ASP A 72 -10.56 -1.38 -2.74
CA ASP A 72 -9.93 -2.53 -3.39
C ASP A 72 -8.44 -2.24 -3.56
N ILE A 73 -7.62 -2.84 -2.69
CA ILE A 73 -6.19 -2.55 -2.63
C ILE A 73 -5.46 -2.95 -3.91
N LYS A 74 -5.88 -4.02 -4.60
CA LYS A 74 -5.18 -4.50 -5.79
C LYS A 74 -5.41 -3.55 -6.96
N ALA A 75 -6.67 -3.16 -7.15
CA ALA A 75 -7.03 -2.18 -8.17
C ALA A 75 -6.39 -0.81 -7.86
N ALA A 76 -6.42 -0.39 -6.58
CA ALA A 76 -5.93 0.92 -6.18
C ALA A 76 -4.40 1.05 -6.26
N ILE A 77 -3.64 0.01 -5.93
CA ILE A 77 -2.19 -0.01 -6.15
C ILE A 77 -1.87 -0.04 -7.64
N LYS A 78 -2.58 -0.85 -8.43
CA LYS A 78 -2.35 -0.88 -9.88
C LYS A 78 -2.54 0.50 -10.52
N ASN A 79 -3.67 1.15 -10.21
CA ASN A 79 -3.96 2.49 -10.71
C ASN A 79 -2.91 3.51 -10.21
N TRP A 80 -2.44 3.39 -8.97
CA TRP A 80 -1.35 4.22 -8.45
C TRP A 80 -0.07 4.08 -9.27
N LEU A 81 0.37 2.84 -9.53
CA LEU A 81 1.57 2.55 -10.30
C LEU A 81 1.44 3.01 -11.76
N ASP A 82 0.26 2.87 -12.36
CA ASP A 82 -0.03 3.35 -13.71
C ASP A 82 0.01 4.90 -13.78
N GLU A 83 -0.49 5.59 -12.74
CA GLU A 83 -0.49 7.07 -12.68
C GLU A 83 0.90 7.67 -12.41
N HIS A 84 1.78 6.95 -11.70
CA HIS A 84 3.08 7.44 -11.24
C HIS A 84 4.27 6.74 -11.92
N ASN A 85 4.06 6.08 -13.06
CA ASN A 85 5.11 5.35 -13.80
C ASN A 85 5.91 4.34 -12.93
N GLY A 86 5.26 3.73 -11.94
CA GLY A 86 5.88 2.80 -11.00
C GLY A 86 6.64 3.45 -9.83
N GLU A 87 6.62 4.78 -9.72
CA GLU A 87 7.11 5.50 -8.55
C GLU A 87 6.09 5.47 -7.41
N ILE A 88 6.62 5.48 -6.19
CA ILE A 88 5.82 5.33 -4.97
C ILE A 88 5.60 6.68 -4.27
N LEU A 89 6.46 7.67 -4.51
CA LEU A 89 6.46 8.99 -3.88
C LEU A 89 6.78 10.12 -4.86
#